data_AF-A0A377A0M4-F1
#
_entry.id   AF-A0A377A0M4-F1
#
_cell.length_a   1.000
_cell.length_b   1.000
_cell.length_c   1.000
_cell.angle_alpha   90.00
_cell.angle_beta   90.00
_cell.angle_gamma   90.00
#
_symmetry.space_group_name_H-M   'P 1'
#
loop_
_entity.id
_entity.type
_entity.pdbx_description
1 polymer ?
#
loop_
_entity_poly.entity_id
_entity_poly.type
_entity_poly.pdbx_seq_one_letter_code
_entity_poly.pdbx_strand_id
1 'polypeptide(L)'
;MACLSGCLRELGFNVRSLLGRVVLSNPPALPPRTHRLLLVELEEEKWIADVGFGGQTLTAPIRLVSDLVQTTPHGEYRLLQEGDGWVLQFNHHQHWQSMYRFDLCEQQQSDYVMGNFWSAHWPQSHFRHHLLMCRHLPDGGKLTLTNFHFTH
;
A
#
# COMPACT_ATOMS: atom_id res chain seq x y z
N MET A 1 -2.11 9.10 1.24
CA MET A 1 -2.61 8.96 -0.15
C MET A 1 -3.36 10.16 -0.71
N ALA A 2 -4.27 10.82 0.03
CA ALA A 2 -5.04 11.94 -0.53
C ALA A 2 -4.17 13.07 -1.11
N CYS A 3 -3.10 13.48 -0.39
CA CYS A 3 -2.17 14.51 -0.87
C CYS A 3 -1.48 14.10 -2.18
N LEU A 4 -0.92 12.89 -2.26
CA LEU A 4 -0.29 12.39 -3.49
C LEU A 4 -1.29 12.36 -4.67
N SER A 5 -2.52 11.90 -4.41
CA SER A 5 -3.57 11.90 -5.44
C SER A 5 -3.87 13.31 -5.95
N GLY A 6 -3.90 14.31 -5.08
CA GLY A 6 -4.11 15.71 -5.45
C GLY A 6 -2.98 16.22 -6.36
N CYS A 7 -1.73 16.07 -5.92
CA CYS A 7 -0.57 16.50 -6.69
C CYS A 7 -0.49 15.82 -8.07
N LEU A 8 -0.71 14.50 -8.15
CA LEU A 8 -0.67 13.79 -9.44
C LEU A 8 -1.77 14.28 -10.40
N ARG A 9 -2.97 14.60 -9.90
CA ARG A 9 -4.04 15.18 -10.73
C ARG A 9 -3.67 16.57 -11.23
N GLU A 10 -3.09 17.42 -10.38
CA GLU A 10 -2.61 18.75 -10.78
C GLU A 10 -1.52 18.69 -11.85
N LEU A 11 -0.69 17.64 -11.80
CA LEU A 11 0.32 17.35 -12.82
C LEU A 11 -0.26 16.72 -14.11
N GLY A 12 -1.57 16.47 -14.19
CA GLY A 12 -2.24 15.96 -15.37
C GLY A 12 -2.31 14.43 -15.49
N PHE A 13 -1.92 13.69 -14.45
CA PHE A 13 -2.06 12.22 -14.47
C PHE A 13 -3.52 11.79 -14.30
N ASN A 14 -3.92 10.77 -15.05
CA ASN A 14 -5.17 10.06 -14.78
C ASN A 14 -5.00 9.16 -13.56
N VAL A 15 -5.53 9.58 -12.41
CA VAL A 15 -5.35 8.89 -11.14
C VAL A 15 -6.65 8.80 -10.33
N ARG A 16 -6.90 7.60 -9.81
CA ARG A 16 -7.98 7.33 -8.86
C ARG A 16 -7.49 6.47 -7.71
N SER A 17 -8.16 6.55 -6.57
CA SER A 17 -7.81 5.72 -5.43
C SER A 17 -8.54 4.38 -5.46
N LEU A 18 -7.83 3.37 -4.98
CA LEU A 18 -8.36 2.04 -4.69
C LEU A 18 -8.35 1.82 -3.18
N LEU A 19 -9.06 0.80 -2.74
CA LEU A 19 -8.99 0.31 -1.38
C LEU A 19 -8.56 -1.17 -1.35
N GLY A 20 -7.64 -1.48 -0.45
CA GLY A 20 -7.10 -2.82 -0.23
C GLY A 20 -7.32 -3.32 1.20
N ARG A 21 -7.20 -4.64 1.35
CA ARG A 21 -7.29 -5.40 2.59
C ARG A 21 -5.89 -5.83 2.99
N VAL A 22 -5.41 -5.38 4.15
CA VAL A 22 -4.05 -5.71 4.63
C VAL A 22 -3.99 -7.16 5.09
N VAL A 23 -3.16 -7.99 4.45
CA VAL A 23 -3.03 -9.43 4.74
C VAL A 23 -1.64 -9.81 5.25
N LEU A 24 -0.82 -8.84 5.62
CA LEU A 24 0.56 -9.03 6.08
C LEU A 24 0.69 -10.02 7.24
N SER A 25 -0.28 -10.04 8.15
CA SER A 25 -0.32 -10.95 9.30
C SER A 25 -0.89 -12.34 8.98
N ASN A 26 -1.15 -12.65 7.70
CA ASN A 26 -1.83 -13.86 7.25
C ASN A 26 -3.11 -14.18 8.05
N PRO A 27 -4.10 -13.25 8.09
CA PRO A 27 -5.28 -13.42 8.91
C PRO A 27 -6.15 -14.61 8.44
N PRO A 28 -6.85 -15.30 9.35
CA PRO A 28 -7.68 -16.47 9.00
C PRO A 28 -8.91 -16.12 8.15
N ALA A 29 -9.31 -14.85 8.15
CA ALA A 29 -10.38 -14.32 7.32
C ALA A 29 -9.96 -12.99 6.69
N LEU A 30 -10.56 -12.64 5.55
CA LEU A 30 -10.24 -11.40 4.86
C LEU A 30 -10.63 -10.18 5.73
N PRO A 31 -9.69 -9.28 6.04
CA PRO A 31 -9.98 -8.08 6.81
C PRO A 31 -10.73 -7.05 5.96
N PRO A 32 -11.31 -6.01 6.60
CA PRO A 32 -11.95 -4.91 5.88
C PRO A 32 -10.97 -4.13 4.98
N ARG A 33 -11.54 -3.32 4.11
CA ARG A 33 -10.81 -2.40 3.22
C ARG A 33 -10.30 -1.19 4.01
N THR A 34 -9.10 -1.30 4.56
CA THR A 34 -8.50 -0.27 5.43
C THR A 34 -7.35 0.49 4.77
N HIS A 35 -6.75 -0.08 3.73
CA HIS A 35 -5.59 0.51 3.08
C HIS A 35 -5.98 1.24 1.82
N ARG A 36 -5.46 2.45 1.61
CA ARG A 36 -5.69 3.24 0.40
C ARG A 36 -4.42 3.26 -0.43
N LEU A 37 -4.57 3.02 -1.73
CA LEU A 37 -3.53 3.13 -2.74
C LEU A 37 -4.06 3.85 -3.98
N LEU A 38 -3.20 4.14 -4.95
CA LEU A 38 -3.59 4.80 -6.20
C LEU A 38 -3.41 3.86 -7.39
N LEU A 39 -4.35 3.95 -8.33
CA LEU A 39 -4.20 3.48 -9.69
C LEU A 39 -3.89 4.69 -10.58
N VAL A 40 -2.79 4.63 -11.32
CA VAL A 40 -2.35 5.63 -12.28
C VAL A 40 -2.38 5.00 -13.66
N GLU A 41 -3.03 5.66 -14.60
CA GLU A 41 -3.06 5.27 -16.02
C GLU A 41 -2.12 6.19 -16.80
N LEU A 42 -1.12 5.61 -17.46
CA LEU A 42 -0.08 6.33 -18.20
C LEU A 42 0.28 5.52 -19.45
N GLU A 43 0.23 6.13 -20.62
CA GLU A 43 0.61 5.50 -21.90
C GLU A 43 -0.07 4.13 -22.12
N GLU A 44 -1.37 4.05 -21.84
CA GLU A 44 -2.19 2.81 -21.92
C GLU A 44 -1.80 1.71 -20.90
N GLU A 45 -0.77 1.94 -20.09
CA GLU A 45 -0.38 1.06 -18.98
C GLU A 45 -1.04 1.48 -17.67
N LYS A 46 -1.29 0.48 -16.81
CA LYS A 46 -1.79 0.66 -15.45
C LYS A 46 -0.67 0.46 -14.44
N TRP A 47 -0.59 1.37 -13.49
CA TRP A 47 0.42 1.38 -12.44
C TRP A 47 -0.25 1.58 -11.09
N ILE A 48 0.30 0.97 -10.05
CA ILE A 48 -0.05 1.31 -8.67
C ILE A 48 1.00 2.22 -8.06
N ALA A 49 0.56 3.20 -7.28
CA ALA A 49 1.40 4.03 -6.46
C ALA A 49 0.87 4.04 -5.03
N ASP A 50 1.76 3.82 -4.05
CA ASP A 50 1.39 3.73 -2.65
C ASP A 50 2.51 4.27 -1.76
N VAL A 51 2.28 5.46 -1.21
CA VAL A 51 3.19 6.13 -0.27
C VAL A 51 2.68 6.06 1.18
N GLY A 52 1.72 5.16 1.46
CA GLY A 52 0.93 5.18 2.70
C GLY A 52 0.95 3.90 3.53
N PHE A 53 1.65 2.84 3.11
CA PHE A 53 1.60 1.54 3.80
C PHE A 53 2.37 1.49 5.14
N GLY A 54 3.35 2.37 5.34
CA GLY A 54 4.21 2.41 6.53
C GLY A 54 5.58 1.75 6.27
N GLY A 55 5.94 0.74 7.06
CA GLY A 55 7.30 0.18 7.07
C GLY A 55 7.79 -0.43 5.75
N GLN A 56 6.87 -0.94 4.92
CA GLN A 56 7.14 -1.52 3.59
C GLN A 56 6.46 -0.70 2.48
N THR A 57 6.52 0.62 2.57
CA THR A 57 5.89 1.50 1.58
C THR A 57 6.59 1.37 0.22
N LEU A 58 5.81 1.41 -0.88
CA LEU A 58 6.40 1.46 -2.22
C LEU A 58 7.14 2.79 -2.42
N THR A 59 8.39 2.72 -2.87
CA THR A 59 9.19 3.91 -3.19
C THR A 59 9.35 4.15 -4.69
N ALA A 60 8.67 3.34 -5.51
CA ALA A 60 8.51 3.52 -6.94
C ALA A 60 7.14 2.95 -7.35
N PRO A 61 6.52 3.46 -8.42
CA PRO A 61 5.28 2.88 -8.95
C PRO A 61 5.54 1.45 -9.47
N ILE A 62 4.52 0.60 -9.37
CA ILE A 62 4.58 -0.82 -9.78
C ILE A 62 3.58 -1.03 -10.91
N ARG A 63 4.03 -1.57 -12.04
CA ARG A 63 3.17 -1.96 -13.17
C ARG A 63 2.16 -3.00 -12.72
N LEU A 64 0.90 -2.84 -13.10
CA LEU A 64 -0.18 -3.77 -12.82
C LEU A 64 -0.12 -4.99 -13.76
N VAL A 65 0.95 -5.78 -13.62
CA VAL A 65 1.25 -6.99 -14.41
C VAL A 65 1.51 -8.15 -13.45
N SER A 66 0.83 -9.27 -13.65
CA SER A 66 0.99 -10.46 -12.81
C SER A 66 2.36 -11.09 -12.99
N ASP A 67 2.91 -11.64 -11.91
CA ASP A 67 4.13 -12.45 -11.85
C ASP A 67 5.43 -11.72 -12.27
N LEU A 68 5.34 -10.44 -12.63
CA LEU A 68 6.48 -9.60 -12.93
C LEU A 68 7.14 -9.12 -11.62
N VAL A 69 8.37 -9.56 -11.39
CA VAL A 69 9.24 -9.02 -10.34
C VAL A 69 9.71 -7.63 -10.75
N GLN A 70 9.51 -6.65 -9.87
CA GLN A 70 9.78 -5.25 -10.10
C GLN A 70 10.63 -4.69 -8.96
N THR A 71 11.82 -4.22 -9.32
CA THR A 71 12.79 -3.64 -8.37
C THR A 71 12.45 -2.18 -8.09
N THR A 72 12.43 -1.83 -6.81
CA THR A 72 12.34 -0.46 -6.33
C THR A 72 13.59 -0.12 -5.53
N PRO A 73 13.85 1.16 -5.22
CA PRO A 73 14.99 1.53 -4.36
C PRO A 73 15.03 0.84 -2.99
N HIS A 74 13.90 0.33 -2.48
CA HIS A 74 13.79 -0.26 -1.13
C HIS A 74 13.35 -1.73 -1.13
N GLY A 75 13.46 -2.42 -2.27
CA GLY A 75 13.19 -3.85 -2.36
C GLY A 75 12.47 -4.26 -3.63
N GLU A 76 12.25 -5.57 -3.75
CA GLU A 76 11.58 -6.18 -4.88
C GLU A 76 10.13 -6.50 -4.53
N TYR A 77 9.25 -6.20 -5.48
CA TYR A 77 7.82 -6.40 -5.36
C TYR A 77 7.31 -7.18 -6.56
N ARG A 78 6.19 -7.86 -6.39
CA ARG A 78 5.44 -8.45 -7.50
C ARG A 78 3.96 -8.38 -7.22
N LEU A 79 3.17 -8.42 -8.28
CA LEU A 79 1.72 -8.57 -8.18
C LEU A 79 1.35 -9.97 -8.61
N LEU A 80 0.39 -10.57 -7.90
CA LEU A 80 -0.28 -11.78 -8.33
C LEU A 80 -1.73 -11.44 -8.66
N GLN A 81 -2.21 -11.95 -9.79
CA GLN A 81 -3.64 -11.86 -10.13
C GLN A 81 -4.39 -13.06 -9.55
N GLU A 82 -5.40 -12.79 -8.73
CA GLU A 82 -6.25 -13.79 -8.09
C GLU A 82 -7.72 -13.49 -8.44
N GLY A 83 -8.24 -14.14 -9.49
CA GLY A 83 -9.56 -13.83 -10.04
C GLY A 83 -9.62 -12.38 -10.54
N ASP A 84 -10.60 -11.62 -10.04
CA ASP A 84 -10.75 -10.18 -10.35
C ASP A 84 -9.90 -9.27 -9.43
N GLY A 85 -9.16 -9.88 -8.49
CA GLY A 85 -8.34 -9.19 -7.52
C GLY A 85 -6.84 -9.28 -7.80
N TRP A 86 -6.08 -8.46 -7.08
CA TRP A 86 -4.64 -8.37 -7.11
C TRP A 86 -4.06 -8.50 -5.70
N VAL A 87 -2.90 -9.13 -5.59
CA VAL A 87 -2.15 -9.23 -4.34
C VAL A 87 -0.77 -8.64 -4.55
N LEU A 88 -0.43 -7.58 -3.83
CA LEU A 88 0.95 -7.09 -3.78
C LEU A 88 1.74 -7.95 -2.81
N GLN A 89 2.87 -8.46 -3.27
CA GLN A 89 3.85 -9.15 -2.44
C GLN A 89 5.19 -8.42 -2.48
N PHE A 90 5.94 -8.52 -1.39
CA PHE A 90 7.33 -8.08 -1.34
C PHE A 90 8.25 -9.27 -1.07
N ASN A 91 9.48 -9.19 -1.59
CA ASN A 91 10.52 -10.18 -1.34
C ASN A 91 11.22 -9.88 -0.02
N HIS A 92 11.10 -10.78 0.95
CA HIS A 92 11.76 -10.71 2.25
C HIS A 92 12.64 -11.94 2.42
N HIS A 93 13.95 -11.78 2.39
CA HIS A 93 14.91 -12.89 2.53
C HIS A 93 14.59 -14.10 1.64
N GLN A 94 14.36 -13.87 0.34
CA GLN A 94 14.00 -14.90 -0.65
C GLN A 94 12.61 -15.53 -0.47
N HIS A 95 11.76 -14.95 0.38
CA HIS A 95 10.37 -15.35 0.57
C HIS A 95 9.42 -14.23 0.18
N TRP A 96 8.40 -14.56 -0.59
CA TRP A 96 7.36 -13.61 -0.97
C TRP A 96 6.30 -13.52 0.13
N GLN A 97 6.13 -12.33 0.69
CA GLN A 97 5.10 -12.07 1.71
C GLN A 97 4.02 -11.15 1.14
N SER A 98 2.76 -11.57 1.27
CA SER A 98 1.60 -10.79 0.84
C SER A 98 1.36 -9.60 1.75
N MET A 99 1.28 -8.40 1.18
CA MET A 99 1.06 -7.15 1.92
C MET A 99 -0.41 -6.82 2.03
N TYR A 100 -1.06 -6.68 0.87
CA TYR A 100 -2.48 -6.35 0.78
C TYR A 100 -3.09 -6.88 -0.52
N ARG A 101 -4.39 -7.18 -0.44
CA ARG A 101 -5.22 -7.56 -1.58
C ARG A 101 -6.13 -6.42 -1.99
N PHE A 102 -6.31 -6.17 -3.27
CA PHE A 102 -7.17 -5.10 -3.78
C PHE A 102 -7.85 -5.50 -5.08
N ASP A 103 -8.93 -4.82 -5.43
CA ASP A 103 -9.57 -4.89 -6.74
C ASP A 103 -9.56 -3.50 -7.39
N LEU A 104 -10.02 -3.43 -8.64
CA LEU A 104 -10.06 -2.17 -9.39
C LEU A 104 -11.38 -1.41 -9.21
N CYS A 105 -12.20 -1.78 -8.23
CA CYS A 105 -13.49 -1.15 -7.99
C CYS A 105 -13.31 0.34 -7.66
N GLU A 106 -14.17 1.18 -8.22
CA GLU A 106 -14.19 2.61 -7.92
C GLU A 106 -14.55 2.83 -6.44
N GLN A 107 -13.90 3.82 -5.83
CA GLN A 107 -14.07 4.15 -4.42
C GLN A 107 -14.51 5.61 -4.29
N GLN A 108 -15.37 5.87 -3.33
CA GLN A 108 -15.89 7.19 -3.03
C GLN A 108 -15.22 7.77 -1.77
N GLN A 109 -15.36 9.07 -1.57
CA GLN A 109 -14.81 9.73 -0.38
C GLN A 109 -15.33 9.12 0.93
N SER A 110 -16.60 8.71 0.96
CA SER A 110 -17.22 8.02 2.09
C SER A 110 -16.53 6.70 2.43
N ASP A 111 -16.04 5.96 1.44
CA ASP A 111 -15.36 4.68 1.65
C ASP A 111 -14.02 4.88 2.38
N TYR A 112 -13.29 5.94 2.03
CA TYR A 112 -12.06 6.30 2.73
C TYR A 112 -12.34 6.76 4.17
N VAL A 113 -13.42 7.50 4.38
CA VAL A 113 -13.84 7.94 5.73
C VAL A 113 -14.20 6.73 6.59
N MET A 114 -14.90 5.75 6.03
CA MET A 114 -15.22 4.50 6.71
C MET A 114 -13.95 3.70 7.06
N GLY A 115 -13.03 3.53 6.09
CA GLY A 115 -11.74 2.86 6.33
C GLY A 115 -10.89 3.57 7.38
N ASN A 116 -10.86 4.91 7.36
CA ASN A 116 -10.20 5.72 8.38
C ASN A 116 -10.86 5.56 9.76
N PHE A 117 -12.19 5.64 9.83
CA PHE A 117 -12.92 5.47 11.09
C PHE A 117 -12.64 4.11 11.70
N TRP A 118 -12.69 3.03 10.91
CA TRP A 118 -12.30 1.69 11.35
C TRP A 118 -10.87 1.67 11.91
N SER A 119 -9.91 2.18 11.14
CA SER A 119 -8.50 2.15 11.51
C SER A 119 -8.18 3.00 12.75
N ALA A 120 -8.88 4.11 12.96
CA ALA A 120 -8.64 5.04 14.06
C ALA A 120 -9.45 4.74 15.33
N HIS A 121 -10.63 4.10 15.22
CA HIS A 121 -11.57 3.97 16.34
C HIS A 121 -11.90 2.52 16.73
N TRP A 122 -11.72 1.54 15.85
CA TRP A 122 -11.98 0.15 16.22
C TRP A 122 -11.09 -0.25 17.40
N PRO A 123 -11.63 -0.76 18.52
CA PRO A 123 -10.87 -0.97 19.75
C PRO A 123 -9.63 -1.86 19.58
N GLN A 124 -9.67 -2.82 18.67
CA GLN A 124 -8.56 -3.74 18.39
C GLN A 124 -7.64 -3.27 17.26
N SER A 125 -7.82 -2.07 16.73
CA SER A 125 -6.94 -1.52 15.70
C SER A 125 -5.53 -1.31 16.24
N HIS A 126 -4.55 -1.91 15.58
CA HIS A 126 -3.12 -1.78 15.91
C HIS A 126 -2.65 -0.33 16.01
N PHE A 127 -3.20 0.57 15.18
CA PHE A 127 -2.87 2.00 15.18
C PHE A 127 -3.26 2.74 16.47
N ARG A 128 -4.08 2.13 17.34
CA ARG A 128 -4.48 2.72 18.63
C ARG A 128 -3.61 2.28 19.81
N HIS A 129 -2.78 1.26 19.60
CA HIS A 129 -2.00 0.61 20.66
C HIS A 129 -0.48 0.81 20.51
N HIS A 130 -0.05 1.36 19.37
CA HIS A 130 1.36 1.58 19.06
C HIS A 130 1.58 2.93 18.39
N LEU A 131 2.62 3.65 18.82
CA LEU A 131 3.18 4.77 18.08
C LEU A 131 4.01 4.21 16.93
N LEU A 132 3.64 4.56 15.70
CA LEU A 132 4.29 4.06 14.49
C LEU A 132 4.76 5.22 13.63
N MET A 133 6.04 5.24 13.28
CA MET A 133 6.58 6.16 12.29
C MET A 133 7.53 5.41 11.35
N CYS A 134 7.54 5.83 10.10
CA CYS A 134 8.50 5.36 9.11
C CYS A 134 8.89 6.50 8.19
N ARG A 135 10.19 6.59 7.86
CA ARG A 135 10.73 7.54 6.89
C ARG A 135 11.76 6.84 6.02
N HIS A 136 11.60 6.95 4.71
CA HIS A 136 12.54 6.40 3.73
C HIS A 136 13.67 7.40 3.47
N LEU A 137 14.86 6.89 3.17
CA LEU A 137 16.08 7.66 2.89
C LEU A 137 16.49 7.52 1.41
N PRO A 138 17.26 8.46 0.84
CA PRO A 138 17.61 8.42 -0.58
C PRO A 138 18.50 7.24 -1.01
N ASP A 139 19.23 6.63 -0.08
CA ASP A 139 20.20 5.56 -0.31
C ASP A 139 19.60 4.15 -0.22
N GLY A 140 18.26 4.03 -0.13
CA GLY A 140 17.57 2.76 0.08
C GLY A 140 17.44 2.37 1.55
N GLY A 141 17.98 3.18 2.47
CA GLY A 141 17.77 3.03 3.91
C GLY A 141 16.38 3.48 4.36
N LYS A 142 15.96 3.08 5.55
CA LYS A 142 14.72 3.59 6.15
C LYS A 142 14.83 3.66 7.66
N LEU A 143 14.24 4.69 8.23
CA LEU A 143 14.04 4.85 9.65
C LEU A 143 12.67 4.30 10.03
N THR A 144 12.61 3.50 11.09
CA THR A 144 11.36 3.04 11.68
C THR A 144 11.36 3.29 13.18
N LEU A 145 10.20 3.68 13.71
CA LEU A 145 9.95 3.82 15.14
C LEU A 145 8.66 3.08 15.48
N THR A 146 8.78 2.12 16.40
CA THR A 146 7.65 1.40 17.01
C THR A 146 7.72 1.59 18.51
N ASN A 147 6.85 2.44 19.05
CA ASN A 147 6.91 2.91 20.44
C ASN A 147 8.28 3.54 20.76
N PHE A 148 9.10 2.86 21.56
CA PHE A 148 10.45 3.31 21.94
C PHE A 148 11.56 2.60 21.15
N HIS A 149 11.19 1.68 20.25
CA HIS A 149 12.15 0.92 19.44
C HIS A 149 12.43 1.63 18.13
N PHE A 150 13.64 2.15 17.98
CA PHE A 150 14.11 2.81 16.76
C PHE A 150 15.04 1.87 15.98
N THR A 151 14.82 1.77 14.66
CA THR A 151 15.69 1.01 13.74
C THR A 151 16.04 1.90 12.54
N HIS A 152 17.30 1.84 12.10
CA HIS A 152 17.84 2.47 10.89
C HIS A 152 18.39 1.38 9.95
#